data_AF-A0A6A3T8D6-F1
#
_entry.id   AF-A0A6A3T8D6-F1
#
_cell.length_a   1.000
_cell.length_b   1.000
_cell.length_c   1.000
_cell.angle_alpha   90.00
_cell.angle_beta   90.00
_cell.angle_gamma   90.00
#
_symmetry.space_group_name_H-M   'P 1'
#
loop_
_entity.id
_entity.type
_entity.pdbx_description
1 polymer ?
#
loop_
_entity_poly.entity_id
_entity_poly.type
_entity_poly.pdbx_seq_one_letter_code
_entity_poly.pdbx_strand_id
1 'polypeptide(L)'
;MVMAARSVALGVAVAAASTVLVQAAPLESNPYTPVELNTPLTASHPAYGAKPKGDCVKPVIPLDPNAAHAQSMAAHRDAASRKLRDMEASGSDMDDLASFFGEKLEVDFTTHQQKYAYASASTAPWPGSYWPTFQDGINHVWRHGEAPASEKYAKAFDLDAADLKNKTSANNGIDSCHTNTVCSSDADCSSGVPCAKREGASSGYCIPTWYGICHAWAPAALLEDEPKCNVEKNGVTFHVMDIKALLTEVYDGANVDTVFTGARFNGPDNPASVDQYGRFTDATRRDIGTGFFHIAISNIMGKHQTPFIIDVAADSEVWNQP
;
A
#
# COMPACT_ATOMS: atom_id res chain seq x y z
N MET A 1 65.24 59.38 26.43
CA MET A 1 63.93 58.79 26.78
C MET A 1 63.12 58.70 25.50
N VAL A 2 63.08 57.53 24.87
CA VAL A 2 62.26 57.26 23.67
C VAL A 2 61.28 56.18 24.09
N MET A 3 59.99 56.52 24.18
CA MET A 3 58.93 55.58 24.52
C MET A 3 58.57 54.75 23.28
N ALA A 4 58.69 53.43 23.41
CA ALA A 4 58.23 52.47 22.42
C ALA A 4 56.69 52.36 22.47
N ALA A 5 56.03 52.66 21.35
CA ALA A 5 54.62 52.37 21.16
C ALA A 5 54.48 50.91 20.69
N ARG A 6 53.80 50.08 21.49
CA ARG A 6 53.40 48.72 21.11
C ARG A 6 52.08 48.78 20.35
N SER A 7 52.10 48.41 19.08
CA SER A 7 50.91 48.15 18.27
C SER A 7 50.24 46.86 18.75
N VAL A 8 48.99 46.94 19.20
CA VAL A 8 48.14 45.77 19.48
C VAL A 8 47.36 45.47 18.21
N ALA A 9 47.69 44.35 17.56
CA ALA A 9 46.91 43.82 16.45
C ALA A 9 45.64 43.16 17.00
N LEU A 10 44.47 43.71 16.65
CA LEU A 10 43.17 43.12 16.94
C LEU A 10 42.87 42.06 15.87
N GLY A 11 43.14 40.79 16.17
CA GLY A 11 42.71 39.68 15.32
C GLY A 11 41.23 39.41 15.53
N VAL A 12 40.38 39.75 14.56
CA VAL A 12 38.98 39.31 14.53
C VAL A 12 38.96 37.89 13.98
N ALA A 13 38.83 36.90 14.88
CA ALA A 13 38.51 35.54 14.49
C ALA A 13 37.02 35.49 14.12
N VAL A 14 36.72 35.41 12.83
CA VAL A 14 35.39 35.06 12.34
C VAL A 14 35.21 33.56 12.61
N ALA A 15 34.54 33.23 13.72
CA ALA A 15 34.04 31.89 13.93
C ALA A 15 32.93 31.64 12.89
N ALA A 16 33.28 30.96 11.80
CA ALA A 16 32.29 30.38 10.91
C ALA A 16 31.53 29.32 11.72
N ALA A 17 30.34 29.68 12.20
CA ALA A 17 29.41 28.70 12.72
C ALA A 17 28.98 27.82 11.55
N SER A 18 29.64 26.67 11.40
CA SER A 18 29.19 25.60 10.52
C SER A 18 27.85 25.10 11.05
N THR A 19 26.75 25.75 10.66
CA THR A 19 25.43 25.16 10.81
C THR A 19 25.45 23.90 9.98
N VAL A 20 25.49 22.74 10.64
CA VAL A 20 25.27 21.46 9.98
C VAL A 20 23.87 21.53 9.39
N LEU A 21 23.79 21.84 8.10
CA LEU A 21 22.57 21.76 7.32
C LEU A 21 22.26 20.27 7.19
N VAL A 22 21.41 19.76 8.07
CA VAL A 22 20.81 18.44 7.89
C VAL A 22 19.89 18.56 6.66
N GLN A 23 20.38 18.06 5.52
CA GLN A 23 19.62 17.99 4.27
C GLN A 23 18.91 16.63 4.21
N ALA A 24 17.57 16.68 4.19
CA ALA A 24 16.76 15.49 3.92
C ALA A 24 16.89 15.09 2.44
N ALA A 25 16.60 13.84 2.12
CA ALA A 25 16.47 13.41 0.73
C ALA A 25 15.36 14.22 0.04
N PRO A 26 15.59 14.75 -1.17
CA PRO A 26 14.55 15.46 -1.91
C PRO A 26 13.43 14.50 -2.34
N LEU A 27 12.20 15.00 -2.49
CA LEU A 27 11.03 14.23 -2.93
C LEU A 27 11.23 13.61 -4.31
N GLU A 28 11.96 14.29 -5.20
CA GLU A 28 12.36 13.74 -6.52
C GLU A 28 13.27 12.50 -6.41
N SER A 29 13.86 12.26 -5.24
CA SER A 29 14.65 11.05 -4.97
C SER A 29 13.87 9.92 -4.31
N ASN A 30 12.58 10.13 -4.02
CA ASN A 30 11.73 9.04 -3.56
C ASN A 30 11.60 7.98 -4.67
N PRO A 31 11.65 6.68 -4.32
CA PRO A 31 11.28 5.64 -5.25
C PRO A 31 9.83 5.80 -5.71
N TYR A 32 9.60 5.58 -6.99
CA TYR A 32 8.29 5.58 -7.59
C TYR A 32 8.17 4.42 -8.59
N THR A 33 6.94 4.03 -8.91
CA THR A 33 6.69 3.01 -9.92
C THR A 33 6.06 3.67 -11.14
N PRO A 34 6.65 3.54 -12.35
CA PRO A 34 6.15 4.20 -13.57
C PRO A 34 4.92 3.46 -14.12
N VAL A 35 3.84 3.44 -13.33
CA VAL A 35 2.53 2.95 -13.72
C VAL A 35 1.81 4.10 -14.39
N GLU A 36 1.30 3.91 -15.61
CA GLU A 36 0.53 4.97 -16.28
C GLU A 36 -0.74 5.30 -15.48
N LEU A 37 -1.16 6.57 -15.49
CA LEU A 37 -2.43 6.97 -14.91
C LEU A 37 -3.57 6.13 -15.47
N ASN A 38 -4.45 5.67 -14.60
CA ASN A 38 -5.59 4.81 -14.95
C ASN A 38 -5.16 3.43 -15.47
N THR A 39 -3.97 2.94 -15.09
CA THR A 39 -3.63 1.53 -15.34
C THR A 39 -4.57 0.62 -14.55
N PRO A 40 -5.19 -0.38 -15.19
CA PRO A 40 -6.03 -1.34 -14.49
C PRO A 40 -5.28 -2.14 -13.43
N LEU A 41 -5.93 -2.33 -12.29
CA LEU A 41 -5.45 -3.16 -11.19
C LEU A 41 -5.50 -4.66 -11.53
N THR A 42 -4.48 -5.18 -12.20
CA THR A 42 -4.36 -6.60 -12.59
C THR A 42 -3.42 -7.39 -11.68
N ALA A 43 -3.29 -8.70 -11.90
CA ALA A 43 -2.34 -9.56 -11.17
C ALA A 43 -0.86 -9.19 -11.38
N SER A 44 -0.53 -8.33 -12.36
CA SER A 44 0.83 -7.79 -12.58
C SER A 44 1.01 -6.40 -11.98
N HIS A 45 -0.01 -5.84 -11.34
CA HIS A 45 0.04 -4.50 -10.76
C HIS A 45 0.80 -4.50 -9.41
N PRO A 46 1.59 -3.46 -9.09
CA PRO A 46 2.32 -3.40 -7.82
C PRO A 46 1.41 -3.45 -6.59
N ALA A 47 0.20 -2.88 -6.65
CA ALA A 47 -0.78 -2.96 -5.55
C ALA A 47 -1.48 -4.33 -5.40
N TYR A 48 -1.19 -5.33 -6.23
CA TYR A 48 -1.86 -6.63 -6.16
C TYR A 48 -1.64 -7.32 -4.80
N GLY A 49 -2.73 -7.71 -4.13
CA GLY A 49 -2.79 -8.27 -2.76
C GLY A 49 -2.32 -9.72 -2.62
N ALA A 50 -1.54 -10.20 -3.58
CA ALA A 50 -0.86 -11.48 -3.52
C ALA A 50 0.49 -11.35 -4.23
N LYS A 51 1.18 -12.47 -4.45
CA LYS A 51 2.39 -12.47 -5.27
C LYS A 51 2.04 -12.06 -6.72
N PRO A 52 2.70 -11.04 -7.29
CA PRO A 52 2.44 -10.62 -8.67
C PRO A 52 2.71 -11.76 -9.65
N LYS A 53 1.86 -11.85 -10.68
CA LYS A 53 2.03 -12.74 -11.82
C LYS A 53 2.67 -11.96 -12.97
N GLY A 54 3.50 -12.63 -13.78
CA GLY A 54 4.10 -12.02 -14.97
C GLY A 54 5.08 -10.88 -14.68
N ASP A 55 5.18 -9.93 -15.62
CA ASP A 55 6.11 -8.81 -15.57
C ASP A 55 5.50 -7.64 -14.79
N CYS A 56 5.57 -7.70 -13.46
CA CYS A 56 5.23 -6.56 -12.61
C CYS A 56 6.14 -5.36 -12.94
N VAL A 57 5.54 -4.18 -13.08
CA VAL A 57 6.27 -2.93 -13.33
C VAL A 57 7.27 -2.71 -12.19
N LYS A 58 8.53 -2.46 -12.55
CA LYS A 58 9.61 -2.30 -11.58
C LYS A 58 9.71 -0.84 -11.14
N PRO A 59 9.97 -0.58 -9.85
CA PRO A 59 10.18 0.78 -9.38
C PRO A 59 11.47 1.37 -9.95
N VAL A 60 11.44 2.68 -10.18
CA VAL A 60 12.61 3.50 -10.46
C VAL A 60 13.13 4.03 -9.12
N ILE A 61 14.44 3.88 -8.91
CA ILE A 61 15.13 4.37 -7.71
C ILE A 61 16.05 5.51 -8.14
N PRO A 62 15.63 6.78 -8.04
CA PRO A 62 16.48 7.90 -8.38
C PRO A 62 17.66 8.02 -7.41
N LEU A 63 18.74 8.66 -7.85
CA LEU A 63 19.89 8.92 -7.00
C LEU A 63 19.54 9.98 -5.95
N ASP A 64 19.66 9.64 -4.68
CA ASP A 64 19.60 10.62 -3.58
C ASP A 64 20.95 11.37 -3.48
N PRO A 65 21.01 12.67 -3.81
CA PRO A 65 22.24 13.46 -3.74
C PRO A 65 22.77 13.60 -2.30
N ASN A 66 21.91 13.41 -1.30
CA ASN A 66 22.24 13.55 0.11
C ASN A 66 22.62 12.20 0.76
N ALA A 67 22.59 11.09 0.04
CA ALA A 67 22.85 9.75 0.59
C ALA A 67 24.23 9.63 1.25
N ALA A 68 25.29 10.10 0.59
CA ALA A 68 26.65 10.04 1.13
C ALA A 68 26.79 10.92 2.38
N HIS A 69 26.18 12.11 2.38
CA HIS A 69 26.14 12.99 3.55
C HIS A 69 25.40 12.32 4.71
N ALA A 70 24.22 11.76 4.47
CA ALA A 70 23.44 11.06 5.49
C ALA A 70 24.19 9.85 6.08
N GLN A 71 24.95 9.10 5.26
CA GLN A 71 25.77 7.99 5.74
C GLN A 71 26.96 8.46 6.62
N SER A 72 27.51 9.63 6.32
CA SER A 72 28.65 10.19 7.05
C SER A 72 28.28 10.85 8.39
N MET A 73 27.00 11.14 8.61
CA MET A 73 26.53 11.81 9.83
C MET A 73 26.72 10.91 11.06
N ALA A 74 27.26 11.45 12.15
CA ALA A 74 27.16 10.81 13.46
C ALA A 74 25.85 11.25 14.13
N ALA A 75 25.10 10.31 14.71
CA ALA A 75 23.89 10.62 15.48
C ALA A 75 24.25 11.40 16.75
N HIS A 76 24.34 12.73 16.65
CA HIS A 76 24.41 13.61 17.82
C HIS A 76 22.98 13.98 18.22
N ARG A 77 22.64 13.80 19.51
CA ARG A 77 21.32 14.10 20.10
C ARG A 77 20.98 15.59 20.18
N ASP A 78 21.65 16.44 19.40
CA ASP A 78 21.36 17.87 19.39
C ASP A 78 20.24 18.14 18.39
N ALA A 79 19.05 18.35 18.93
CA ALA A 79 17.85 18.69 18.17
C ALA A 79 18.01 20.06 17.51
N ALA A 80 18.59 20.09 16.31
CA ALA A 80 18.54 21.27 15.45
C ALA A 80 17.09 21.45 14.97
N SER A 81 16.36 22.39 15.58
CA SER A 81 15.01 22.74 15.15
C SER A 81 15.06 23.49 13.82
N ARG A 82 14.60 22.86 12.73
CA ARG A 82 14.39 23.52 11.43
C ARG A 82 12.99 24.15 11.42
N LYS A 83 12.89 25.43 11.05
CA LYS A 83 11.61 26.03 10.65
C LYS A 83 11.33 25.62 9.20
N LEU A 84 10.50 24.60 8.99
CA LEU A 84 9.89 24.38 7.68
C LEU A 84 8.81 25.45 7.46
N ARG A 85 8.82 26.07 6.28
CA ARG A 85 7.77 26.99 5.83
C ARG A 85 7.17 26.45 4.54
N ASP A 86 8.02 26.15 3.57
CA ASP A 86 7.64 25.57 2.30
C ASP A 86 8.20 24.14 2.18
N MET A 87 7.38 23.21 1.69
CA MET A 87 7.82 21.87 1.31
C MET A 87 8.16 21.84 -0.18
N GLU A 88 8.91 20.81 -0.58
CA GLU A 88 9.28 20.60 -1.98
C GLU A 88 8.03 20.33 -2.84
N ALA A 89 8.10 20.72 -4.12
CA ALA A 89 6.93 20.82 -5.00
C ALA A 89 7.08 20.01 -6.31
N SER A 90 7.99 19.03 -6.33
CA SER A 90 8.33 18.27 -7.53
C SER A 90 8.61 16.80 -7.23
N GLY A 91 8.25 15.94 -8.19
CA GLY A 91 8.41 14.49 -8.14
C GLY A 91 7.33 13.79 -8.97
N SER A 92 7.63 12.61 -9.54
CA SER A 92 6.71 11.89 -10.43
C SER A 92 5.34 11.66 -9.79
N ASP A 93 5.32 11.11 -8.58
CA ASP A 93 4.07 10.85 -7.86
C ASP A 93 3.27 12.14 -7.55
N MET A 94 3.95 13.28 -7.43
CA MET A 94 3.26 14.58 -7.25
C MET A 94 2.60 15.04 -8.54
N ASP A 95 3.26 14.82 -9.69
CA ASP A 95 2.72 15.14 -11.01
C ASP A 95 1.52 14.26 -11.36
N ASP A 96 1.55 12.98 -10.96
CA ASP A 96 0.44 12.03 -11.13
C ASP A 96 -0.79 12.47 -10.33
N LEU A 97 -0.62 12.81 -9.04
CA LEU A 97 -1.69 13.35 -8.21
C LEU A 97 -2.22 14.69 -8.73
N ALA A 98 -1.33 15.60 -9.16
CA ALA A 98 -1.72 16.89 -9.71
C ALA A 98 -2.53 16.72 -11.02
N SER A 99 -2.14 15.76 -11.85
CA SER A 99 -2.86 15.42 -13.08
C SER A 99 -4.24 14.84 -12.79
N PHE A 100 -4.34 13.96 -11.79
CA PHE A 100 -5.61 13.39 -11.35
C PHE A 100 -6.58 14.45 -10.82
N PHE A 101 -6.11 15.35 -9.95
CA PHE A 101 -6.94 16.43 -9.40
C PHE A 101 -7.16 17.60 -10.37
N GLY A 102 -6.41 17.67 -11.46
CA GLY A 102 -6.47 18.77 -12.43
C GLY A 102 -5.93 20.09 -11.89
N GLU A 103 -5.16 20.06 -10.80
CA GLU A 103 -4.55 21.23 -10.17
C GLU A 103 -3.26 20.89 -9.43
N LYS A 104 -2.45 21.91 -9.11
CA LYS A 104 -1.24 21.71 -8.30
C LYS A 104 -1.61 21.37 -6.85
N LEU A 105 -0.83 20.48 -6.27
CA LEU A 105 -0.91 20.18 -4.84
C LEU A 105 -0.52 21.40 -4.01
N GLU A 106 -1.22 21.60 -2.90
CA GLU A 106 -0.79 22.50 -1.83
C GLU A 106 0.47 21.93 -1.16
N VAL A 107 1.45 22.80 -0.91
CA VAL A 107 2.76 22.43 -0.34
C VAL A 107 3.21 23.39 0.76
N ASP A 108 2.51 24.52 0.97
CA ASP A 108 2.78 25.40 2.11
C ASP A 108 2.36 24.71 3.40
N PHE A 109 3.35 24.47 4.25
CA PHE A 109 3.13 23.80 5.53
C PHE A 109 2.18 24.59 6.43
N THR A 110 2.22 25.93 6.34
CA THR A 110 1.33 26.79 7.13
C THR A 110 -0.12 26.59 6.71
N THR A 111 -0.38 26.49 5.41
CA THR A 111 -1.70 26.22 4.86
C THR A 111 -2.19 24.82 5.25
N HIS A 112 -1.35 23.79 5.15
CA HIS A 112 -1.69 22.46 5.65
C HIS A 112 -2.08 22.50 7.13
N GLN A 113 -1.26 23.14 7.97
CA GLN A 113 -1.52 23.23 9.41
C GLN A 113 -2.80 24.02 9.73
N GLN A 114 -3.10 25.09 8.99
CA GLN A 114 -4.24 25.95 9.31
C GLN A 114 -5.56 25.44 8.74
N LYS A 115 -5.53 24.82 7.55
CA LYS A 115 -6.75 24.42 6.83
C LYS A 115 -6.98 22.91 6.81
N TYR A 116 -5.92 22.11 6.86
CA TYR A 116 -5.96 20.66 6.64
C TYR A 116 -5.28 19.86 7.76
N ALA A 117 -5.18 20.43 8.97
CA ALA A 117 -4.58 19.75 10.12
C ALA A 117 -5.35 18.49 10.55
N TYR A 118 -6.65 18.43 10.21
CA TYR A 118 -7.51 17.30 10.42
C TYR A 118 -8.40 17.13 9.20
N ALA A 119 -8.61 15.88 8.81
CA ALA A 119 -9.41 15.54 7.64
C ALA A 119 -10.09 14.19 7.85
N SER A 120 -11.22 14.00 7.18
CA SER A 120 -11.91 12.73 7.06
C SER A 120 -12.50 12.64 5.66
N ALA A 121 -12.50 11.44 5.09
CA ALA A 121 -13.29 11.18 3.90
C ALA A 121 -14.78 11.47 4.18
N SER A 122 -15.50 11.97 3.18
CA SER A 122 -16.93 12.29 3.29
C SER A 122 -17.79 11.06 3.57
N THR A 123 -17.41 9.91 3.01
CA THR A 123 -17.99 8.60 3.27
C THR A 123 -16.89 7.67 3.79
N ALA A 124 -17.14 7.03 4.93
CA ALA A 124 -16.21 6.03 5.46
C ALA A 124 -16.32 4.74 4.62
N PRO A 125 -15.19 4.19 4.14
CA PRO A 125 -15.19 2.91 3.46
C PRO A 125 -15.72 1.80 4.36
N TRP A 126 -16.47 0.87 3.80
CA TRP A 126 -17.07 -0.20 4.60
C TRP A 126 -16.07 -1.31 4.97
N PRO A 127 -16.14 -1.86 6.20
CA PRO A 127 -15.27 -2.95 6.61
C PRO A 127 -15.65 -4.23 5.86
N GLY A 128 -14.65 -5.03 5.51
CA GLY A 128 -14.84 -6.28 4.78
C GLY A 128 -13.73 -7.29 5.03
N SER A 129 -13.74 -8.35 4.23
CA SER A 129 -12.69 -9.37 4.20
C SER A 129 -11.87 -9.17 2.94
N TYR A 130 -10.59 -9.53 2.99
CA TYR A 130 -9.75 -9.67 1.81
C TYR A 130 -9.98 -11.00 1.08
N TRP A 131 -10.95 -11.81 1.52
CA TRP A 131 -11.35 -13.12 0.95
C TRP A 131 -10.14 -14.00 0.66
N PRO A 132 -9.54 -14.59 1.70
CA PRO A 132 -8.22 -15.19 1.60
C PRO A 132 -8.18 -16.34 0.60
N THR A 133 -7.15 -16.36 -0.24
CA THR A 133 -6.95 -17.40 -1.25
C THR A 133 -6.86 -18.79 -0.61
N PHE A 134 -6.20 -18.91 0.55
CA PHE A 134 -6.07 -20.19 1.26
C PHE A 134 -7.41 -20.75 1.81
N GLN A 135 -8.44 -19.91 1.90
CA GLN A 135 -9.80 -20.28 2.28
C GLN A 135 -10.73 -20.50 1.06
N ASP A 136 -10.16 -20.48 -0.15
CA ASP A 136 -10.87 -20.57 -1.43
C ASP A 136 -11.70 -19.31 -1.77
N GLY A 137 -11.26 -18.13 -1.31
CA GLY A 137 -11.88 -16.85 -1.66
C GLY A 137 -13.34 -16.77 -1.22
N ILE A 138 -14.23 -16.37 -2.13
CA ILE A 138 -15.68 -16.26 -1.84
C ILE A 138 -16.40 -17.63 -1.81
N ASN A 139 -15.69 -18.74 -2.06
CA ASN A 139 -16.21 -20.09 -1.78
C ASN A 139 -16.15 -20.42 -0.28
N HIS A 140 -15.50 -19.59 0.53
CA HIS A 140 -15.46 -19.79 1.98
C HIS A 140 -16.85 -19.70 2.61
N VAL A 141 -17.21 -20.71 3.41
CA VAL A 141 -18.42 -20.71 4.22
C VAL A 141 -18.21 -19.84 5.46
N TRP A 142 -18.38 -18.53 5.31
CA TRP A 142 -18.20 -17.56 6.39
C TRP A 142 -19.27 -17.67 7.49
N ARG A 143 -20.45 -18.23 7.17
CA ARG A 143 -21.55 -18.46 8.10
C ARG A 143 -21.88 -19.94 8.20
N HIS A 144 -21.71 -20.51 9.39
CA HIS A 144 -21.97 -21.93 9.64
C HIS A 144 -23.42 -22.31 9.31
N GLY A 145 -23.58 -23.43 8.59
CA GLY A 145 -24.88 -23.97 8.18
C GLY A 145 -25.47 -23.33 6.92
N GLU A 146 -24.76 -22.40 6.28
CA GLU A 146 -25.19 -21.77 5.04
C GLU A 146 -24.25 -22.07 3.87
N ALA A 147 -24.75 -21.87 2.65
CA ALA A 147 -23.94 -21.95 1.43
C ALA A 147 -23.01 -20.71 1.32
N PRO A 148 -21.83 -20.83 0.70
CA PRO A 148 -20.95 -19.70 0.46
C PRO A 148 -21.56 -18.71 -0.55
N ALA A 149 -21.01 -17.49 -0.61
CA ALA A 149 -21.54 -16.41 -1.44
C ALA A 149 -21.60 -16.78 -2.93
N SER A 150 -20.57 -17.46 -3.45
CA SER A 150 -20.54 -17.96 -4.83
C SER A 150 -21.70 -18.93 -5.12
N GLU A 151 -21.94 -19.90 -4.23
CA GLU A 151 -23.02 -20.87 -4.39
C GLU A 151 -24.41 -20.22 -4.28
N LYS A 152 -24.57 -19.25 -3.37
CA LYS A 152 -25.79 -18.44 -3.29
C LYS A 152 -26.06 -17.70 -4.59
N TYR A 153 -25.03 -17.06 -5.15
CA TYR A 153 -25.13 -16.38 -6.44
C TYR A 153 -25.53 -17.35 -7.55
N ALA A 154 -24.86 -18.50 -7.67
CA ALA A 154 -25.20 -19.47 -8.68
C ALA A 154 -26.67 -19.91 -8.60
N LYS A 155 -27.16 -20.25 -7.40
CA LYS A 155 -28.56 -20.66 -7.19
C LYS A 155 -29.56 -19.55 -7.52
N ALA A 156 -29.27 -18.31 -7.13
CA ALA A 156 -30.19 -17.19 -7.34
C ALA A 156 -30.33 -16.80 -8.82
N PHE A 157 -29.33 -17.11 -9.65
CA PHE A 157 -29.27 -16.74 -11.06
C PHE A 157 -29.31 -17.95 -12.01
N ASP A 158 -29.78 -19.11 -11.52
CA ASP A 158 -29.93 -20.36 -12.29
C ASP A 158 -28.64 -20.81 -13.02
N LEU A 159 -27.49 -20.64 -12.35
CA LEU A 159 -26.18 -21.09 -12.80
C LEU A 159 -25.77 -22.42 -12.14
N ASP A 160 -24.84 -23.14 -12.76
CA ASP A 160 -24.23 -24.32 -12.14
C ASP A 160 -23.30 -23.90 -11.00
N ALA A 161 -23.65 -24.28 -9.77
CA ALA A 161 -22.91 -23.91 -8.58
C ALA A 161 -21.50 -24.53 -8.53
N ALA A 162 -21.33 -25.76 -9.05
CA ALA A 162 -20.02 -26.40 -9.05
C ALA A 162 -19.08 -25.72 -10.05
N ASP A 163 -19.57 -25.41 -11.26
CA ASP A 163 -18.84 -24.67 -12.29
C ASP A 163 -18.42 -23.29 -11.79
N LEU A 164 -19.34 -22.52 -11.18
CA LEU A 164 -18.99 -21.20 -10.65
C LEU A 164 -17.94 -21.30 -9.55
N LYS A 165 -18.10 -22.19 -8.56
CA LYS A 165 -17.11 -22.39 -7.49
C LYS A 165 -15.76 -22.79 -8.05
N ASN A 166 -15.72 -23.65 -9.07
CA ASN A 166 -14.48 -24.07 -9.72
C ASN A 166 -13.78 -22.90 -10.44
N LYS A 167 -14.54 -22.07 -11.16
CA LYS A 167 -14.01 -20.89 -11.84
C LYS A 167 -13.49 -19.84 -10.85
N THR A 168 -14.22 -19.57 -9.77
CA THR A 168 -13.76 -18.71 -8.68
C THR A 168 -12.45 -19.23 -8.08
N SER A 169 -12.39 -20.54 -7.75
CA SER A 169 -11.17 -21.14 -7.19
C SER A 169 -9.97 -21.02 -8.13
N ALA A 170 -10.17 -21.28 -9.42
CA ALA A 170 -9.12 -21.20 -10.43
C ALA A 170 -8.64 -19.75 -10.68
N ASN A 171 -9.51 -18.75 -10.47
CA ASN A 171 -9.18 -17.35 -10.66
C ASN A 171 -8.34 -16.80 -9.49
N ASN A 172 -8.87 -16.86 -8.27
CA ASN A 172 -8.28 -16.21 -7.09
C ASN A 172 -8.35 -17.05 -5.79
N GLY A 173 -8.90 -18.27 -5.86
CA GLY A 173 -8.92 -19.22 -4.75
C GLY A 173 -7.80 -20.26 -4.79
N ILE A 174 -8.03 -21.44 -4.19
CA ILE A 174 -7.00 -22.46 -3.97
C ILE A 174 -6.42 -22.99 -5.30
N ASP A 175 -7.26 -23.25 -6.29
CA ASP A 175 -6.84 -23.82 -7.58
C ASP A 175 -6.01 -22.80 -8.41
N SER A 176 -6.11 -21.50 -8.11
CA SER A 176 -5.26 -20.47 -8.72
C SER A 176 -3.76 -20.62 -8.38
N CYS A 177 -3.46 -21.36 -7.31
CA CYS A 177 -2.12 -21.64 -6.81
C CYS A 177 -1.62 -23.05 -7.18
N HIS A 178 -2.14 -23.64 -8.26
CA HIS A 178 -1.79 -24.99 -8.72
C HIS A 178 -0.29 -25.24 -8.97
N THR A 179 0.51 -24.19 -9.12
CA THR A 179 1.98 -24.28 -9.26
C THR A 179 2.73 -24.36 -7.93
N ASN A 180 2.06 -24.16 -6.79
CA ASN A 180 2.67 -24.25 -5.47
C ASN A 180 2.90 -25.72 -5.06
N THR A 181 3.64 -25.91 -3.96
CA THR A 181 3.85 -27.23 -3.37
C THR A 181 2.52 -27.91 -3.03
N VAL A 182 2.30 -29.10 -3.59
CA VAL A 182 1.15 -29.95 -3.26
C VAL A 182 1.28 -30.47 -1.84
N CYS A 183 0.20 -30.46 -1.07
CA CYS A 183 0.20 -30.86 0.33
C CYS A 183 -1.04 -31.70 0.69
N SER A 184 -0.90 -32.52 1.74
CA SER A 184 -2.00 -33.23 2.39
C SER A 184 -2.12 -32.88 3.88
N SER A 185 -1.16 -32.16 4.45
CA SER A 185 -1.20 -31.63 5.81
C SER A 185 -0.29 -30.41 5.92
N ASP A 186 -0.44 -29.62 6.98
CA ASP A 186 0.42 -28.45 7.24
C ASP A 186 1.90 -28.82 7.39
N ALA A 187 2.20 -30.07 7.75
CA ALA A 187 3.57 -30.57 7.86
C ALA A 187 4.30 -30.67 6.49
N ASP A 188 3.56 -30.67 5.39
CA ASP A 188 4.13 -30.68 4.03
C ASP A 188 4.56 -29.27 3.58
N CYS A 189 4.20 -28.24 4.35
CA CYS A 189 4.41 -26.84 4.02
C CYS A 189 5.52 -26.19 4.86
N SER A 190 6.05 -25.07 4.37
CA SER A 190 7.00 -24.26 5.16
C SER A 190 6.34 -23.71 6.41
N SER A 191 7.14 -23.45 7.45
CA SER A 191 6.63 -22.90 8.72
C SER A 191 5.76 -21.66 8.50
N GLY A 192 4.55 -21.66 9.05
CA GLY A 192 3.59 -20.55 8.95
C GLY A 192 2.74 -20.54 7.67
N VAL A 193 2.97 -21.48 6.74
CA VAL A 193 2.15 -21.65 5.54
C VAL A 193 1.25 -22.87 5.71
N PRO A 194 -0.08 -22.72 5.73
CA PRO A 194 -0.99 -23.85 5.87
C PRO A 194 -1.13 -24.64 4.57
N CYS A 195 -1.58 -25.88 4.69
CA CYS A 195 -2.05 -26.68 3.56
C CYS A 195 -3.50 -26.31 3.24
N ALA A 196 -3.70 -25.46 2.24
CA ALA A 196 -5.02 -25.03 1.79
C ALA A 196 -5.67 -26.10 0.92
N LYS A 197 -6.87 -26.55 1.30
CA LYS A 197 -7.64 -27.56 0.57
C LYS A 197 -9.05 -27.08 0.30
N ARG A 198 -9.57 -27.39 -0.89
CA ARG A 198 -10.99 -27.19 -1.19
C ARG A 198 -11.84 -28.12 -0.33
N GLU A 199 -13.08 -27.72 -0.10
CA GLU A 199 -14.04 -28.52 0.67
C GLU A 199 -14.18 -29.93 0.07
N GLY A 200 -13.97 -30.95 0.91
CA GLY A 200 -14.02 -32.36 0.50
C GLY A 200 -12.76 -32.90 -0.21
N ALA A 201 -11.75 -32.07 -0.48
CA ALA A 201 -10.50 -32.51 -1.09
C ALA A 201 -9.54 -33.14 -0.05
N SER A 202 -8.84 -34.20 -0.45
CA SER A 202 -7.82 -34.85 0.40
C SER A 202 -6.47 -34.13 0.36
N SER A 203 -6.17 -33.46 -0.76
CA SER A 203 -4.94 -32.70 -1.01
C SER A 203 -5.25 -31.28 -1.48
N GLY A 204 -4.26 -30.40 -1.41
CA GLY A 204 -4.32 -29.05 -1.96
C GLY A 204 -2.92 -28.47 -2.11
N TYR A 205 -2.76 -27.19 -1.79
CA TYR A 205 -1.51 -26.47 -2.01
C TYR A 205 -1.06 -25.68 -0.77
N CYS A 206 0.24 -25.52 -0.59
CA CYS A 206 0.80 -24.62 0.43
C CYS A 206 0.59 -23.17 -0.04
N ILE A 207 -0.31 -22.43 0.62
CA ILE A 207 -0.71 -21.07 0.22
C ILE A 207 -0.48 -20.11 1.38
N PRO A 208 0.33 -19.05 1.22
CA PRO A 208 0.51 -18.02 2.24
C PRO A 208 -0.83 -17.39 2.64
N THR A 209 -1.03 -17.19 3.94
CA THR A 209 -2.32 -16.71 4.45
C THR A 209 -2.65 -15.28 4.06
N TRP A 210 -1.65 -14.47 3.70
CA TRP A 210 -1.85 -13.08 3.29
C TRP A 210 -2.36 -12.94 1.86
N TYR A 211 -2.30 -13.99 1.03
CA TYR A 211 -2.85 -13.93 -0.32
C TYR A 211 -4.36 -13.73 -0.25
N GLY A 212 -4.84 -12.74 -0.98
CA GLY A 212 -6.25 -12.57 -1.29
C GLY A 212 -6.47 -11.37 -2.19
N ILE A 213 -7.68 -10.83 -2.10
CA ILE A 213 -8.19 -9.77 -2.97
C ILE A 213 -8.44 -8.48 -2.18
N CYS A 214 -7.53 -8.13 -1.24
CA CYS A 214 -7.58 -6.85 -0.52
C CYS A 214 -7.51 -5.66 -1.48
N HIS A 215 -6.76 -5.80 -2.58
CA HIS A 215 -6.68 -4.81 -3.67
C HIS A 215 -8.02 -4.59 -4.37
N ALA A 216 -8.94 -5.55 -4.32
CA ALA A 216 -10.30 -5.42 -4.87
C ALA A 216 -11.31 -4.97 -3.80
N TRP A 217 -11.16 -5.43 -2.56
CA TRP A 217 -12.04 -5.01 -1.46
C TRP A 217 -11.90 -3.52 -1.17
N ALA A 218 -10.67 -3.02 -1.11
CA ALA A 218 -10.41 -1.61 -0.79
C ALA A 218 -11.12 -0.64 -1.75
N PRO A 219 -11.00 -0.73 -3.09
CA PRO A 219 -11.73 0.15 -4.00
C PRO A 219 -13.26 -0.10 -3.96
N ALA A 220 -13.72 -1.34 -3.80
CA ALA A 220 -15.15 -1.61 -3.62
C ALA A 220 -15.70 -0.92 -2.35
N ALA A 221 -14.90 -0.86 -1.28
CA ALA A 221 -15.24 -0.18 -0.05
C ALA A 221 -15.33 1.35 -0.20
N LEU A 222 -14.52 1.92 -1.09
CA LEU A 222 -14.51 3.35 -1.40
C LEU A 222 -15.65 3.76 -2.33
N LEU A 223 -15.91 2.95 -3.36
CA LEU A 223 -16.71 3.35 -4.53
C LEU A 223 -18.16 2.88 -4.45
N GLU A 224 -18.44 1.82 -3.70
CA GLU A 224 -19.79 1.28 -3.54
C GLU A 224 -20.40 1.68 -2.20
N ASP A 225 -21.70 1.99 -2.23
CA ASP A 225 -22.49 2.14 -1.01
C ASP A 225 -22.50 0.84 -0.21
N GLU A 226 -22.26 0.94 1.11
CA GLU A 226 -22.26 -0.24 1.97
C GLU A 226 -23.61 -0.97 1.92
N PRO A 227 -23.64 -2.28 1.64
CA PRO A 227 -24.84 -3.08 1.77
C PRO A 227 -25.33 -3.09 3.23
N LYS A 228 -26.57 -2.67 3.49
CA LYS A 228 -27.09 -2.46 4.86
C LYS A 228 -28.05 -3.52 5.36
N CYS A 229 -28.66 -4.29 4.45
CA CYS A 229 -29.69 -5.26 4.79
C CYS A 229 -29.56 -6.52 3.94
N ASN A 230 -30.16 -7.60 4.44
CA ASN A 230 -30.29 -8.82 3.68
C ASN A 230 -31.25 -8.60 2.50
N VAL A 231 -30.99 -9.28 1.39
CA VAL A 231 -31.82 -9.24 0.19
C VAL A 231 -32.19 -10.66 -0.20
N GLU A 232 -33.42 -10.86 -0.63
CA GLU A 232 -33.88 -12.13 -1.17
C GLU A 232 -33.98 -12.05 -2.69
N LYS A 233 -33.44 -13.06 -3.39
CA LYS A 233 -33.56 -13.20 -4.84
C LYS A 233 -33.81 -14.67 -5.17
N ASN A 234 -34.93 -14.94 -5.85
CA ASN A 234 -35.32 -16.28 -6.30
C ASN A 234 -35.25 -17.34 -5.17
N GLY A 235 -35.71 -16.99 -3.97
CA GLY A 235 -35.72 -17.87 -2.80
C GLY A 235 -34.35 -18.04 -2.11
N VAL A 236 -33.32 -17.30 -2.53
CA VAL A 236 -32.00 -17.27 -1.89
C VAL A 236 -31.85 -15.97 -1.10
N THR A 237 -31.51 -16.09 0.18
CA THR A 237 -31.18 -14.94 1.04
C THR A 237 -29.68 -14.63 0.97
N PHE A 238 -29.37 -13.43 0.50
CA PHE A 238 -28.05 -12.83 0.57
C PHE A 238 -27.96 -11.96 1.82
N HIS A 239 -27.03 -12.29 2.70
CA HIS A 239 -26.65 -11.42 3.81
C HIS A 239 -25.72 -10.32 3.32
N VAL A 240 -25.59 -9.26 4.13
CA VAL A 240 -24.66 -8.15 3.86
C VAL A 240 -23.25 -8.66 3.49
N MET A 241 -22.72 -9.65 4.22
CA MET A 241 -21.40 -10.22 3.92
C MET A 241 -21.35 -11.02 2.62
N ASP A 242 -22.45 -11.65 2.18
CA ASP A 242 -22.50 -12.30 0.86
C ASP A 242 -22.42 -11.25 -0.26
N ILE A 243 -23.14 -10.13 -0.10
CA ILE A 243 -23.12 -9.03 -1.07
C ILE A 243 -21.72 -8.40 -1.13
N LYS A 244 -21.09 -8.16 0.03
CA LYS A 244 -19.71 -7.67 0.09
C LYS A 244 -18.74 -8.63 -0.59
N ALA A 245 -18.90 -9.95 -0.40
CA ALA A 245 -18.08 -10.96 -1.09
C ALA A 245 -18.19 -10.84 -2.62
N LEU A 246 -19.42 -10.79 -3.12
CA LEU A 246 -19.69 -10.74 -4.56
C LEU A 246 -19.22 -9.42 -5.17
N LEU A 247 -19.41 -8.29 -4.49
CA LEU A 247 -18.87 -7.00 -4.94
C LEU A 247 -17.34 -7.03 -5.01
N THR A 248 -16.67 -7.57 -3.99
CA THR A 248 -15.21 -7.70 -4.03
C THR A 248 -14.73 -8.58 -5.19
N GLU A 249 -15.40 -9.71 -5.45
CA GLU A 249 -15.08 -10.58 -6.58
C GLU A 249 -15.25 -9.87 -7.94
N VAL A 250 -16.28 -9.03 -8.07
CA VAL A 250 -16.48 -8.21 -9.28
C VAL A 250 -15.32 -7.23 -9.46
N TYR A 251 -14.88 -6.57 -8.38
CA TYR A 251 -13.78 -5.60 -8.43
C TYR A 251 -12.41 -6.26 -8.71
N ASP A 252 -12.22 -7.53 -8.35
CA ASP A 252 -11.00 -8.30 -8.69
C ASP A 252 -10.93 -8.61 -10.19
N GLY A 253 -12.09 -8.84 -10.83
CA GLY A 253 -12.20 -9.08 -12.27
C GLY A 253 -12.40 -7.81 -13.11
N ALA A 254 -12.65 -6.66 -12.48
CA ALA A 254 -12.92 -5.40 -13.17
C ALA A 254 -11.63 -4.62 -13.44
N ASN A 255 -11.60 -3.90 -14.56
CA ASN A 255 -10.56 -2.90 -14.81
C ASN A 255 -10.86 -1.65 -13.99
N VAL A 256 -10.44 -1.66 -12.73
CA VAL A 256 -10.47 -0.47 -11.88
C VAL A 256 -9.24 0.36 -12.17
N ASP A 257 -9.46 1.56 -12.70
CA ASP A 257 -8.42 2.54 -12.98
C ASP A 257 -7.80 3.04 -11.67
N THR A 258 -6.47 3.11 -11.63
CA THR A 258 -5.74 3.54 -10.43
C THR A 258 -4.80 4.71 -10.70
N VAL A 259 -4.58 5.52 -9.67
CA VAL A 259 -3.43 6.43 -9.57
C VAL A 259 -2.52 5.84 -8.51
N PHE A 260 -1.46 5.17 -8.93
CA PHE A 260 -0.52 4.49 -8.05
C PHE A 260 0.68 5.38 -7.76
N THR A 261 1.00 5.58 -6.49
CA THR A 261 2.17 6.35 -6.05
C THR A 261 3.03 5.52 -5.11
N GLY A 262 4.35 5.68 -5.17
CA GLY A 262 5.29 4.90 -4.36
C GLY A 262 5.83 3.64 -5.04
N ALA A 263 6.38 2.72 -4.25
CA ALA A 263 7.12 1.57 -4.77
C ALA A 263 6.78 0.28 -4.03
N ARG A 264 6.52 -0.80 -4.75
CA ARG A 264 6.36 -2.11 -4.11
C ARG A 264 7.72 -2.72 -3.75
N PHE A 265 7.93 -3.03 -2.47
CA PHE A 265 9.01 -3.91 -2.03
C PHE A 265 8.72 -5.37 -2.43
N ASN A 266 9.62 -6.00 -3.17
CA ASN A 266 9.53 -7.43 -3.53
C ASN A 266 10.71 -8.26 -2.99
N GLY A 267 11.50 -7.68 -2.08
CA GLY A 267 12.67 -8.33 -1.50
C GLY A 267 12.31 -9.26 -0.34
N PRO A 268 13.30 -9.99 0.20
CA PRO A 268 13.10 -10.82 1.38
C PRO A 268 12.94 -9.95 2.63
N ASP A 269 12.01 -10.33 3.51
CA ASP A 269 11.83 -9.65 4.80
C ASP A 269 12.93 -9.97 5.80
N ASN A 270 13.46 -11.19 5.72
CA ASN A 270 14.46 -11.71 6.65
C ASN A 270 15.66 -12.36 5.93
N PRO A 271 16.89 -12.05 6.35
CA PRO A 271 17.24 -10.99 7.31
C PRO A 271 16.98 -9.60 6.72
N ALA A 272 16.41 -8.70 7.52
CA ALA A 272 16.30 -7.29 7.14
C ALA A 272 17.69 -6.63 7.11
N SER A 273 17.97 -5.86 6.05
CA SER A 273 19.18 -5.03 5.97
C SER A 273 18.84 -3.60 6.38
N VAL A 274 19.46 -3.13 7.45
CA VAL A 274 19.27 -1.77 7.99
C VAL A 274 20.60 -1.03 8.13
N ASP A 275 20.55 0.30 8.03
CA ASP A 275 21.69 1.17 8.30
C ASP A 275 21.90 1.38 9.81
N GLN A 276 22.91 2.18 10.17
CA GLN A 276 23.25 2.50 11.55
C GLN A 276 22.14 3.22 12.35
N TYR A 277 21.09 3.70 11.70
CA TYR A 277 19.93 4.35 12.32
C TYR A 277 18.69 3.46 12.33
N GLY A 278 18.81 2.21 11.88
CA GLY A 278 17.69 1.26 11.80
C GLY A 278 16.78 1.47 10.59
N ARG A 279 17.18 2.28 9.59
CA ARG A 279 16.41 2.45 8.35
C ARG A 279 16.77 1.33 7.38
N PHE A 280 15.79 0.81 6.64
CA PHE A 280 16.07 -0.18 5.60
C PHE A 280 17.03 0.36 4.54
N THR A 281 17.97 -0.47 4.09
CA THR A 281 18.94 -0.08 3.07
C THR A 281 18.34 -0.10 1.66
N ASP A 282 17.33 -0.95 1.43
CA ASP A 282 16.54 -0.96 0.20
C ASP A 282 15.68 0.30 0.15
N ALA A 283 15.80 1.07 -0.94
CA ALA A 283 15.01 2.28 -1.12
C ALA A 283 13.51 1.97 -1.25
N THR A 284 13.15 0.86 -1.92
CA THR A 284 11.76 0.42 -2.14
C THR A 284 11.10 -0.14 -0.90
N ARG A 285 11.80 -0.19 0.23
CA ARG A 285 11.26 -0.49 1.56
C ARG A 285 11.22 0.74 2.48
N ARG A 286 11.67 1.88 1.95
CA ARG A 286 11.65 3.20 2.61
C ARG A 286 10.64 4.13 1.95
N ASP A 287 9.94 3.67 0.92
CA ASP A 287 8.80 4.40 0.40
C ASP A 287 7.62 4.28 1.39
N ILE A 288 6.63 5.17 1.31
CA ILE A 288 6.71 6.49 0.66
C ILE A 288 7.44 7.48 1.59
N GLY A 289 8.23 8.39 1.00
CA GLY A 289 8.96 9.39 1.78
C GLY A 289 8.02 10.28 2.60
N THR A 290 8.39 10.60 3.85
CA THR A 290 7.50 11.28 4.81
C THR A 290 6.99 12.65 4.35
N GLY A 291 7.81 13.39 3.59
CA GLY A 291 7.38 14.67 3.00
C GLY A 291 6.29 14.49 1.95
N PHE A 292 6.43 13.50 1.06
CA PHE A 292 5.40 13.18 0.07
C PHE A 292 4.14 12.66 0.76
N PHE A 293 4.26 11.73 1.70
CA PHE A 293 3.12 11.23 2.48
C PHE A 293 2.31 12.38 3.11
N HIS A 294 2.99 13.34 3.74
CA HIS A 294 2.33 14.49 4.35
C HIS A 294 1.63 15.39 3.32
N ILE A 295 2.25 15.66 2.17
CA ILE A 295 1.64 16.43 1.07
C ILE A 295 0.43 15.69 0.50
N ALA A 296 0.58 14.41 0.18
CA ALA A 296 -0.45 13.57 -0.42
C ALA A 296 -1.67 13.50 0.48
N ILE A 297 -1.53 13.11 1.76
CA ILE A 297 -2.68 12.97 2.66
C ILE A 297 -3.40 14.30 2.92
N SER A 298 -2.64 15.41 3.05
CA SER A 298 -3.21 16.74 3.27
C SER A 298 -4.03 17.23 2.07
N ASN A 299 -3.58 16.92 0.86
CA ASN A 299 -4.33 17.25 -0.35
C ASN A 299 -5.51 16.30 -0.55
N ILE A 300 -5.27 14.99 -0.56
CA ILE A 300 -6.28 13.97 -0.85
C ILE A 300 -7.44 14.03 0.15
N MET A 301 -7.15 13.88 1.46
CA MET A 301 -8.19 13.88 2.48
C MET A 301 -8.57 15.29 2.93
N GLY A 302 -7.61 16.20 3.05
CA GLY A 302 -7.85 17.54 3.59
C GLY A 302 -8.50 18.49 2.58
N LYS A 303 -7.81 18.74 1.47
CA LYS A 303 -8.27 19.67 0.44
C LYS A 303 -9.39 19.09 -0.42
N HIS A 304 -9.27 17.83 -0.83
CA HIS A 304 -10.21 17.18 -1.75
C HIS A 304 -11.28 16.32 -1.06
N GLN A 305 -11.12 16.02 0.24
CA GLN A 305 -12.08 15.22 1.04
C GLN A 305 -12.37 13.83 0.45
N THR A 306 -11.38 13.27 -0.25
CA THR A 306 -11.46 11.98 -0.93
C THR A 306 -10.72 10.91 -0.12
N PRO A 307 -11.26 9.69 0.03
CA PRO A 307 -10.51 8.57 0.59
C PRO A 307 -9.43 8.07 -0.37
N PHE A 308 -8.47 7.30 0.12
CA PHE A 308 -7.44 6.65 -0.70
C PHE A 308 -7.06 5.31 -0.08
N ILE A 309 -6.42 4.46 -0.87
CA ILE A 309 -5.99 3.14 -0.44
C ILE A 309 -4.50 3.18 -0.13
N ILE A 310 -4.09 2.55 0.96
CA ILE A 310 -2.68 2.47 1.37
C ILE A 310 -2.29 1.04 1.70
N ASP A 311 -1.09 0.65 1.30
CA ASP A 311 -0.43 -0.53 1.88
C ASP A 311 0.06 -0.17 3.29
N VAL A 312 -0.53 -0.81 4.30
CA VAL A 312 -0.18 -0.56 5.71
C VAL A 312 1.02 -1.37 6.18
N ALA A 313 1.51 -2.28 5.35
CA ALA A 313 2.73 -3.04 5.60
C ALA A 313 3.91 -2.41 4.85
N ALA A 314 5.11 -2.59 5.39
CA ALA A 314 6.37 -2.17 4.75
C ALA A 314 7.30 -3.39 4.54
N ASP A 315 6.69 -4.56 4.40
CA ASP A 315 7.35 -5.84 4.19
C ASP A 315 6.97 -6.40 2.81
N SER A 316 7.28 -7.67 2.53
CA SER A 316 7.04 -8.25 1.20
C SER A 316 5.56 -8.55 0.92
N GLU A 317 4.72 -8.57 1.98
CA GLU A 317 3.29 -8.71 1.87
C GLU A 317 2.66 -7.36 1.52
N VAL A 318 1.60 -7.38 0.69
CA VAL A 318 0.87 -6.16 0.33
C VAL A 318 -0.51 -6.20 0.97
N TRP A 319 -0.78 -5.25 1.86
CA TRP A 319 -2.01 -5.15 2.64
C TRP A 319 -2.74 -3.85 2.33
N ASN A 320 -3.51 -3.85 1.24
CA ASN A 320 -4.33 -2.71 0.83
C ASN A 320 -5.46 -2.45 1.85
N GLN A 321 -5.47 -1.24 2.42
CA GLN A 321 -6.51 -0.76 3.32
C GLN A 321 -7.11 0.55 2.79
N PRO A 322 -8.44 0.70 2.83
CA PRO A 322 -9.15 1.90 2.40
C PRO A 322 -9.17 3.04 3.44
#